data_AF-A0A8B6CL56-F1
#
_entry.id   AF-A0A8B6CL56-F1
#
_cell.length_a   1.000
_cell.length_b   1.000
_cell.length_c   1.000
_cell.angle_alpha   90.00
_cell.angle_beta   90.00
_cell.angle_gamma   90.00
#
_symmetry.space_group_name_H-M   'P 1'
#
loop_
_entity.id
_entity.type
_entity.pdbx_description
1 polymer ?
#
loop_
_entity_poly.entity_id
_entity_poly.type
_entity_poly.pdbx_seq_one_letter_code
_entity_poly.pdbx_strand_id
1 'polypeptide(L)'
;PKDHKTVKPAAFQAQEKELVFDIDMTDYDDVRFCCSGADICPKCWPLMQIAIKIVNRALREDFGFKHLFWVYSGRRGIHCWVCDETARKLSQTGRSAIAEYLSIVKGGENQSKKVALESPIHPSIRKAIEIIEQRFVSYAADKQDFLGDEEKQKKVMALCTEDDILYQTV
;
A
#
# COMPACT_ATOMS: atom_id res chain seq x y z
N PRO A 1 -13.85 -29.32 -1.84
CA PRO A 1 -13.01 -28.96 -0.66
C PRO A 1 -13.25 -29.84 0.57
N LYS A 2 -14.50 -29.98 1.03
CA LYS A 2 -14.85 -30.84 2.17
C LYS A 2 -14.40 -32.31 1.98
N ASP A 3 -14.44 -32.79 0.75
CA ASP A 3 -14.07 -34.17 0.39
C ASP A 3 -12.61 -34.29 -0.10
N HIS A 4 -11.73 -33.31 0.10
CA HIS A 4 -10.36 -33.34 -0.44
C HIS A 4 -9.57 -34.59 -0.01
N LYS A 5 -9.88 -35.18 1.14
CA LYS A 5 -9.26 -36.41 1.66
C LYS A 5 -9.61 -37.66 0.84
N THR A 6 -10.68 -37.64 0.06
CA THR A 6 -11.12 -38.78 -0.78
C THR A 6 -10.53 -38.73 -2.19
N VAL A 7 -9.82 -37.65 -2.53
CA VAL A 7 -9.20 -37.44 -3.84
C VAL A 7 -7.70 -37.65 -3.72
N LYS A 8 -7.06 -38.18 -4.78
CA LYS A 8 -5.58 -38.28 -4.82
C LYS A 8 -4.98 -36.88 -4.64
N PRO A 9 -3.92 -36.70 -3.83
CA PRO A 9 -3.35 -35.38 -3.54
C PRO A 9 -3.03 -34.54 -4.78
N ALA A 10 -2.48 -35.15 -5.83
CA ALA A 10 -2.14 -34.46 -7.07
C ALA A 10 -3.35 -34.01 -7.91
N ALA A 11 -4.54 -34.56 -7.67
CA ALA A 11 -5.76 -34.23 -8.41
C ALA A 11 -6.59 -33.13 -7.73
N PHE A 12 -6.36 -32.82 -6.46
CA PHE A 12 -7.00 -31.70 -5.77
C PHE A 12 -6.15 -30.43 -5.93
N GLN A 13 -6.46 -29.65 -6.96
CA GLN A 13 -5.71 -28.43 -7.30
C GLN A 13 -6.62 -27.20 -7.30
N ALA A 14 -6.11 -26.10 -6.76
CA ALA A 14 -6.76 -24.79 -6.90
C ALA A 14 -6.77 -24.37 -8.37
N GLN A 15 -7.95 -24.01 -8.88
CA GLN A 15 -8.14 -23.62 -10.29
C GLN A 15 -8.18 -22.10 -10.44
N GLU A 16 -9.04 -21.44 -9.68
CA GLU A 16 -9.28 -20.01 -9.77
C GLU A 16 -9.50 -19.43 -8.38
N LYS A 17 -9.15 -18.15 -8.21
CA LYS A 17 -9.41 -17.37 -7.00
C LYS A 17 -9.32 -15.89 -7.31
N GLU A 18 -10.16 -15.06 -6.72
CA GLU A 18 -10.05 -13.61 -6.78
C GLU A 18 -8.61 -13.15 -6.46
N LEU A 19 -8.16 -12.11 -7.17
CA LEU A 19 -6.96 -11.37 -6.77
C LEU A 19 -7.35 -10.52 -5.55
N VAL A 20 -6.62 -10.70 -4.46
CA VAL A 20 -6.96 -10.08 -3.17
C VAL A 20 -5.79 -9.23 -2.69
N PHE A 21 -6.10 -8.03 -2.23
CA PHE A 21 -5.17 -7.15 -1.53
C PHE A 21 -5.66 -6.98 -0.09
N ASP A 22 -4.74 -7.09 0.86
CA ASP A 22 -4.98 -6.87 2.28
C ASP A 22 -4.03 -5.75 2.73
N ILE A 23 -4.59 -4.69 3.30
CA ILE A 23 -3.83 -3.52 3.78
C ILE A 23 -4.23 -3.32 5.23
N ASP A 24 -3.28 -3.56 6.14
CA ASP A 24 -3.46 -3.39 7.58
C ASP A 24 -2.75 -2.12 8.06
N MET A 25 -3.33 -1.45 9.05
CA MET A 25 -2.75 -0.27 9.67
C MET A 25 -1.44 -0.56 10.43
N THR A 26 -1.18 -1.80 10.86
CA THR A 26 0.09 -2.14 11.54
C THR A 26 1.31 -1.87 10.67
N ASP A 27 1.16 -2.01 9.35
CA ASP A 27 2.25 -1.81 8.40
C ASP A 27 2.67 -0.32 8.30
N TYR A 28 1.97 0.57 9.00
CA TYR A 28 2.21 2.01 9.06
C TYR A 28 2.70 2.47 10.44
N ASP A 29 3.03 1.56 11.37
CA ASP A 29 3.44 1.90 12.74
C ASP A 29 4.69 2.80 12.80
N ASP A 30 5.57 2.72 11.81
CA ASP A 30 6.76 3.54 11.69
C ASP A 30 6.50 4.96 11.15
N VAL A 31 5.33 5.20 10.55
CA VAL A 31 4.96 6.47 9.90
C VAL A 31 3.69 7.12 10.45
N ARG A 32 3.11 6.57 11.52
CA ARG A 32 1.97 7.15 12.25
C ARG A 32 2.35 7.45 13.70
N PHE A 33 1.88 8.58 14.22
CA PHE A 33 2.25 9.08 15.56
C PHE A 33 1.06 9.14 16.52
N CYS A 34 -0.15 8.79 16.07
CA CYS A 34 -1.36 8.88 16.89
C CYS A 34 -1.78 7.59 17.59
N CYS A 35 -1.34 6.42 17.09
CA CYS A 35 -1.68 5.09 17.59
C CYS A 35 -0.53 4.12 17.30
N SER A 36 -0.54 2.94 17.92
CA SER A 36 0.44 1.87 17.65
C SER A 36 -0.24 0.51 17.59
N GLY A 37 0.38 -0.45 16.90
CA GLY A 37 -0.09 -1.82 16.80
C GLY A 37 -1.52 -1.91 16.29
N ALA A 38 -2.42 -2.41 17.12
CA ALA A 38 -3.79 -2.72 16.71
C ALA A 38 -4.80 -1.60 16.85
N ASP A 39 -4.38 -0.46 17.38
CA ASP A 39 -5.27 0.66 17.63
C ASP A 39 -5.40 1.55 16.39
N ILE A 40 -6.61 2.06 16.18
CA ILE A 40 -6.93 2.99 15.11
C ILE A 40 -7.75 4.17 15.64
N CYS A 41 -7.62 5.32 14.97
CA CYS A 41 -8.43 6.49 15.27
C CYS A 41 -8.69 7.32 14.01
N PRO A 42 -9.55 8.35 14.08
CA PRO A 42 -9.82 9.24 12.94
C PRO A 42 -8.61 10.01 12.38
N LYS A 43 -7.45 9.98 13.08
CA LYS A 43 -6.20 10.59 12.61
C LYS A 43 -5.41 9.67 11.66
N CYS A 44 -5.36 8.36 11.89
CA CYS A 44 -4.63 7.40 11.02
C CYS A 44 -5.50 6.76 9.94
N TRP A 45 -6.83 6.66 10.13
CA TRP A 45 -7.73 6.09 9.10
C TRP A 45 -7.63 6.73 7.70
N PRO A 46 -7.28 8.02 7.53
CA PRO A 46 -7.00 8.57 6.20
C PRO A 46 -5.98 7.78 5.37
N LEU A 47 -5.05 7.04 5.98
CA LEU A 47 -4.12 6.13 5.28
C LEU A 47 -4.89 5.09 4.45
N MET A 48 -5.90 4.45 5.03
CA MET A 48 -6.73 3.47 4.32
C MET A 48 -7.48 4.11 3.16
N GLN A 49 -7.98 5.34 3.33
CA GLN A 49 -8.66 6.04 2.24
C GLN A 49 -7.72 6.39 1.08
N ILE A 50 -6.48 6.81 1.40
CA ILE A 50 -5.44 7.08 0.40
C ILE A 50 -5.06 5.77 -0.33
N ALA A 51 -4.87 4.69 0.42
CA ALA A 51 -4.55 3.37 -0.12
C ALA A 51 -5.65 2.86 -1.08
N ILE A 52 -6.93 2.95 -0.70
CA ILE A 52 -8.06 2.62 -1.59
C ILE A 52 -7.96 3.42 -2.88
N LYS A 53 -7.77 4.75 -2.80
CA LYS A 53 -7.73 5.60 -3.99
C LYS A 53 -6.59 5.21 -4.93
N ILE A 54 -5.39 5.00 -4.41
CA ILE A 54 -4.21 4.62 -5.20
C ILE A 54 -4.42 3.27 -5.87
N VAL A 55 -4.77 2.24 -5.09
CA VAL A 55 -4.91 0.87 -5.57
C VAL A 55 -6.11 0.73 -6.50
N ASN A 56 -7.27 1.32 -6.16
CA ASN A 56 -8.45 1.28 -7.02
C ASN A 56 -8.19 1.96 -8.37
N ARG A 57 -7.50 3.10 -8.38
CA ARG A 57 -7.11 3.80 -9.61
C ARG A 57 -6.19 2.93 -10.45
N ALA A 58 -5.13 2.37 -9.88
CA ALA A 58 -4.19 1.52 -10.61
C ALA A 58 -4.89 0.26 -11.18
N LEU A 59 -5.67 -0.44 -10.37
CA LEU A 59 -6.40 -1.65 -10.81
C LEU A 59 -7.39 -1.35 -11.95
N ARG A 60 -8.04 -0.18 -11.95
CA ARG A 60 -8.99 0.20 -13.00
C ARG A 60 -8.32 0.75 -14.24
N GLU A 61 -7.41 1.70 -14.08
CA GLU A 61 -6.83 2.46 -15.20
C GLU A 61 -5.63 1.74 -15.82
N ASP A 62 -4.79 1.13 -15.01
CA ASP A 62 -3.54 0.52 -15.47
C ASP A 62 -3.78 -0.95 -15.88
N PHE A 63 -4.63 -1.67 -15.14
CA PHE A 63 -4.92 -3.10 -15.39
C PHE A 63 -6.29 -3.37 -16.04
N GLY A 64 -7.18 -2.38 -16.10
CA GLY A 64 -8.48 -2.53 -16.75
C GLY A 64 -9.53 -3.36 -16.00
N PHE A 65 -9.29 -3.67 -14.71
CA PHE A 65 -10.25 -4.44 -13.91
C PHE A 65 -11.51 -3.62 -13.59
N LYS A 66 -12.66 -4.27 -13.59
CA LYS A 66 -13.97 -3.60 -13.44
C LYS A 66 -14.66 -3.93 -12.12
N HIS A 67 -14.53 -5.17 -11.67
CA HIS A 67 -15.27 -5.72 -10.54
C HIS A 67 -14.40 -5.74 -9.27
N LEU A 68 -14.28 -4.58 -8.64
CA LEU A 68 -13.53 -4.40 -7.40
C LEU A 68 -14.49 -4.28 -6.23
N PHE A 69 -14.37 -5.16 -5.24
CA PHE A 69 -15.16 -5.14 -4.02
C PHE A 69 -14.25 -4.85 -2.82
N TRP A 70 -14.41 -3.67 -2.24
CA TRP A 70 -13.68 -3.23 -1.06
C TRP A 70 -14.47 -3.54 0.21
N VAL A 71 -13.81 -4.13 1.19
CA VAL A 71 -14.42 -4.57 2.45
C VAL A 71 -13.57 -4.08 3.61
N TYR A 72 -14.22 -3.61 4.66
CA TYR A 72 -13.56 -3.34 5.92
C TYR A 72 -13.11 -4.66 6.57
N SER A 73 -11.88 -4.74 7.08
CA SER A 73 -11.35 -5.98 7.68
C SER A 73 -12.03 -6.40 8.99
N GLY A 74 -12.88 -5.54 9.55
CA GLY A 74 -13.54 -5.73 10.83
C GLY A 74 -12.83 -5.01 11.98
N ARG A 75 -11.60 -4.54 11.79
CA ARG A 75 -10.85 -3.81 12.83
C ARG A 75 -10.02 -2.63 12.35
N ARG A 76 -9.00 -2.87 11.51
CA ARG A 76 -7.93 -1.88 11.29
C ARG A 76 -7.37 -1.87 9.88
N GLY A 77 -8.08 -2.47 8.94
CA GLY A 77 -7.60 -2.62 7.58
C GLY A 77 -8.73 -2.70 6.60
N ILE A 78 -8.35 -2.93 5.35
CA ILE A 78 -9.24 -3.00 4.20
C ILE A 78 -8.79 -4.14 3.30
N HIS A 79 -9.75 -4.85 2.73
CA HIS A 79 -9.51 -5.89 1.74
C HIS A 79 -10.10 -5.46 0.40
N CYS A 80 -9.38 -5.67 -0.70
CA CYS A 80 -9.92 -5.55 -2.05
C CYS A 80 -10.01 -6.93 -2.68
N TRP A 81 -11.19 -7.29 -3.18
CA TRP A 81 -11.42 -8.48 -3.99
C TRP A 81 -11.65 -8.06 -5.44
N VAL A 82 -10.75 -8.47 -6.33
CA VAL A 82 -10.90 -8.27 -7.77
C VAL A 82 -11.51 -9.52 -8.37
N CYS A 83 -12.75 -9.39 -8.83
CA CYS A 83 -13.63 -10.52 -9.19
C CYS A 83 -13.77 -10.72 -10.70
N ASP A 84 -13.08 -9.92 -11.52
CA ASP A 84 -13.00 -10.13 -12.96
C ASP A 84 -12.53 -11.56 -13.28
N GLU A 85 -13.12 -12.19 -14.29
CA GLU A 85 -12.76 -13.56 -14.68
C GLU A 85 -11.28 -13.69 -15.02
N THR A 86 -10.72 -12.68 -15.70
CA THR A 86 -9.28 -12.62 -16.02
C THR A 86 -8.42 -12.55 -14.76
N ALA A 87 -8.85 -11.81 -13.72
CA ALA A 87 -8.17 -11.75 -12.43
C ALA A 87 -8.23 -13.10 -11.70
N ARG A 88 -9.37 -13.78 -11.75
CA ARG A 88 -9.56 -15.09 -11.09
C ARG A 88 -8.65 -16.18 -11.67
N LYS A 89 -8.43 -16.13 -12.98
CA LYS A 89 -7.59 -17.06 -13.76
C LYS A 89 -6.10 -16.73 -13.74
N LEU A 90 -5.66 -15.67 -13.05
CA LEU A 90 -4.24 -15.33 -12.96
C LEU A 90 -3.43 -16.44 -12.31
N SER A 91 -2.31 -16.78 -12.96
CA SER A 91 -1.25 -17.61 -12.38
C SER A 91 -0.60 -16.93 -11.18
N GLN A 92 0.13 -17.70 -10.37
CA GLN A 92 0.88 -17.14 -9.25
C GLN A 92 1.87 -16.06 -9.71
N THR A 93 2.58 -16.29 -10.81
CA THR A 93 3.50 -15.31 -11.41
C THR A 93 2.78 -14.02 -11.81
N GLY A 94 1.60 -14.13 -12.43
CA GLY A 94 0.81 -12.95 -12.80
C GLY A 94 0.36 -12.15 -11.57
N ARG A 95 -0.03 -12.83 -10.48
CA ARG A 95 -0.39 -12.18 -9.21
C ARG A 95 0.80 -11.47 -8.59
N SER A 96 1.96 -12.12 -8.56
CA SER A 96 3.21 -11.54 -8.05
C SER A 96 3.65 -10.31 -8.84
N ALA A 97 3.54 -10.34 -10.18
CA ALA A 97 3.88 -9.20 -11.01
C ALA A 97 2.98 -7.97 -10.75
N ILE A 98 1.68 -8.18 -10.54
CA ILE A 98 0.76 -7.09 -10.17
C ILE A 98 1.10 -6.53 -8.78
N ALA A 99 1.37 -7.41 -7.81
CA ALA A 99 1.76 -6.99 -6.47
C ALA A 99 3.06 -6.16 -6.51
N GLU A 100 4.07 -6.61 -7.26
CA GLU A 100 5.33 -5.89 -7.44
C GLU A 100 5.13 -4.52 -8.12
N TYR A 101 4.31 -4.45 -9.16
CA TYR A 101 3.97 -3.19 -9.83
C TYR A 101 3.38 -2.15 -8.87
N LEU A 102 2.56 -2.59 -7.91
CA LEU A 102 1.92 -1.73 -6.92
C LEU A 102 2.81 -1.46 -5.68
N SER A 103 3.94 -2.17 -5.53
CA SER A 103 4.77 -2.14 -4.33
C SER A 103 5.99 -1.25 -4.50
N ILE A 104 5.90 -0.03 -3.96
CA ILE A 104 7.00 0.95 -3.98
C ILE A 104 7.80 0.95 -2.68
N VAL A 105 7.13 0.73 -1.55
CA VAL A 105 7.76 0.68 -0.23
C VAL A 105 8.38 -0.70 -0.04
N LYS A 106 9.71 -0.76 -0.01
CA LYS A 106 10.50 -1.98 0.17
C LYS A 106 11.45 -1.77 1.35
N GLY A 107 11.43 -2.65 2.34
CA GLY A 107 12.32 -2.59 3.50
C GLY A 107 11.64 -3.01 4.80
N GLY A 108 12.40 -3.66 5.68
CA GLY A 108 11.93 -4.07 7.01
C GLY A 108 12.05 -2.97 8.06
N GLU A 109 11.72 -3.28 9.32
CA GLU A 109 11.73 -2.34 10.45
C GLU A 109 13.10 -1.66 10.68
N ASN A 110 14.20 -2.32 10.29
CA ASN A 110 15.57 -1.81 10.48
C ASN A 110 16.04 -0.81 9.40
N GLN A 111 15.21 -0.52 8.40
CA GLN A 111 15.57 0.38 7.30
C GLN A 111 14.78 1.68 7.39
N SER A 112 15.49 2.81 7.56
CA SER A 112 14.87 4.14 7.61
C SER A 112 14.28 4.55 6.26
N LYS A 113 15.08 4.46 5.18
CA LYS A 113 14.65 4.80 3.82
C LYS A 113 14.14 3.56 3.09
N LYS A 114 12.82 3.46 2.96
CA LYS A 114 12.12 2.32 2.31
C LYS A 114 11.65 2.60 0.88
N VAL A 115 11.92 3.79 0.35
CA VAL A 115 11.51 4.21 -0.98
C VAL A 115 12.71 4.80 -1.71
N ALA A 116 13.03 4.24 -2.87
CA ALA A 116 13.97 4.77 -3.83
C ALA A 116 13.28 4.80 -5.19
N LEU A 117 13.15 5.99 -5.77
CA LEU A 117 12.51 6.19 -7.07
C LEU A 117 13.57 6.41 -8.13
N GLU A 118 13.46 5.69 -9.25
CA GLU A 118 14.31 5.90 -10.41
C GLU A 118 13.77 7.03 -11.28
N SER A 119 14.69 7.70 -12.00
CA SER A 119 14.35 8.70 -13.01
C SER A 119 14.51 8.10 -14.41
N PRO A 120 13.51 8.25 -15.31
CA PRO A 120 12.27 9.00 -15.13
C PRO A 120 11.23 8.28 -14.25
N ILE A 121 10.47 9.06 -13.46
CA ILE A 121 9.42 8.51 -12.59
C ILE A 121 8.31 7.84 -13.42
N HIS A 122 8.03 6.59 -13.08
CA HIS A 122 7.00 5.79 -13.74
C HIS A 122 5.59 6.45 -13.62
N PRO A 123 4.75 6.45 -14.69
CA PRO A 123 3.47 7.16 -14.70
C PRO A 123 2.50 6.77 -13.57
N SER A 124 2.46 5.49 -13.19
CA SER A 124 1.58 5.02 -12.10
C SER A 124 1.99 5.60 -10.74
N ILE A 125 3.30 5.87 -10.55
CA ILE A 125 3.85 6.51 -9.34
C ILE A 125 3.46 7.98 -9.33
N ARG A 126 3.59 8.69 -10.45
CA ARG A 126 3.16 10.10 -10.58
C ARG A 126 1.68 10.28 -10.22
N LYS A 127 0.80 9.44 -10.77
CA LYS A 127 -0.64 9.44 -10.43
C LYS A 127 -0.89 9.13 -8.95
N ALA A 128 -0.08 8.30 -8.31
CA ALA A 128 -0.19 8.04 -6.88
C ALA A 128 0.24 9.25 -6.04
N ILE A 129 1.32 9.94 -6.45
CA ILE A 129 1.78 11.19 -5.83
C ILE A 129 0.68 12.26 -5.88
N GLU A 130 0.04 12.47 -7.04
CA GLU A 130 -1.07 13.43 -7.18
C GLU A 130 -2.22 13.16 -6.19
N ILE A 131 -2.54 11.89 -5.93
CA ILE A 131 -3.56 11.49 -4.94
C ILE A 131 -3.10 11.81 -3.50
N ILE A 132 -1.81 11.58 -3.21
CA ILE A 132 -1.22 11.83 -1.90
C ILE A 132 -1.16 13.34 -1.62
N GLU A 133 -0.67 14.14 -2.57
CA GLU A 133 -0.50 15.60 -2.44
C GLU A 133 -1.79 16.30 -2.05
N GLN A 134 -2.94 15.88 -2.60
CA GLN A 134 -4.26 16.43 -2.25
C GLN A 134 -4.62 16.31 -0.77
N ARG A 135 -3.97 15.41 -0.03
CA ARG A 135 -4.25 15.14 1.39
C ARG A 135 -3.04 15.32 2.29
N PHE A 136 -1.85 15.47 1.72
CA PHE A 136 -0.59 15.38 2.46
C PHE A 136 -0.55 16.35 3.63
N VAL A 137 -0.79 17.65 3.41
CA VAL A 137 -0.79 18.66 4.49
C VAL A 137 -1.82 18.31 5.55
N SER A 138 -3.09 18.10 5.15
CA SER A 138 -4.19 17.79 6.08
C SER A 138 -4.01 16.51 6.89
N TYR A 139 -3.17 15.58 6.41
CA TYR A 139 -2.89 14.31 7.06
C TYR A 139 -1.56 14.36 7.82
N ALA A 140 -0.45 14.54 7.12
CA ALA A 140 0.89 14.48 7.67
C ALA A 140 1.12 15.62 8.67
N ALA A 141 0.81 16.87 8.31
CA ALA A 141 0.99 18.00 9.22
C ALA A 141 -0.11 18.05 10.27
N ASP A 142 -1.38 18.19 9.86
CA ASP A 142 -2.44 18.52 10.83
C ASP A 142 -2.84 17.36 11.75
N LYS A 143 -2.82 16.11 11.25
CA LYS A 143 -3.28 14.94 12.02
C LYS A 143 -2.14 14.17 12.67
N GLN A 144 -1.00 14.08 11.99
CA GLN A 144 0.15 13.31 12.45
C GLN A 144 1.26 14.17 13.07
N ASP A 145 1.26 15.48 12.78
CA ASP A 145 2.25 16.43 13.29
C ASP A 145 3.68 15.87 13.09
N PHE A 146 3.96 15.43 11.87
CA PHE A 146 5.14 14.64 11.51
C PHE A 146 6.48 15.39 11.66
N LEU A 147 6.45 16.69 12.01
CA LEU A 147 7.60 17.53 12.29
C LEU A 147 7.51 18.25 13.65
N GLY A 148 6.54 17.89 14.50
CA GLY A 148 6.23 18.65 15.72
C GLY A 148 7.26 18.59 16.84
N ASP A 149 8.21 17.67 16.77
CA ASP A 149 9.28 17.50 17.75
C ASP A 149 10.59 17.03 17.09
N GLU A 150 11.69 17.11 17.84
CA GLU A 150 13.02 16.74 17.35
C GLU A 150 13.13 15.26 16.92
N GLU A 151 12.42 14.35 17.58
CA GLU A 151 12.49 12.92 17.25
C GLU A 151 11.86 12.67 15.87
N LYS A 152 10.68 13.25 15.64
CA LYS A 152 9.99 13.15 14.35
C LYS A 152 10.77 13.85 13.24
N GLN A 153 11.33 15.02 13.50
CA GLN A 153 12.20 15.72 12.55
C GLN A 153 13.40 14.85 12.15
N LYS A 154 14.08 14.22 13.12
CA LYS A 154 15.20 13.28 12.85
C LYS A 154 14.77 12.11 11.96
N LYS A 155 13.56 11.56 12.16
CA LYS A 155 13.03 10.48 11.29
C LYS A 155 12.87 10.94 9.84
N VAL A 156 12.36 12.15 9.62
CA VAL A 156 12.20 12.71 8.27
C VAL A 156 13.56 13.02 7.64
N MET A 157 14.46 13.66 8.39
CA MET A 157 15.81 13.99 7.90
C MET A 157 16.60 12.75 7.48
N ALA A 158 16.38 11.61 8.13
CA ALA A 158 17.00 10.33 7.76
C ALA A 158 16.54 9.77 6.39
N LEU A 159 15.50 10.37 5.77
CA LEU A 159 15.03 10.00 4.43
C LEU A 159 15.73 10.82 3.33
N CYS A 160 16.23 12.01 3.67
CA CYS A 160 16.94 12.91 2.77
C CYS A 160 18.40 12.47 2.60
N THR A 161 18.91 12.52 1.37
CA THR A 161 20.34 12.43 1.09
C THR A 161 21.01 13.80 1.23
N GLU A 162 22.33 13.85 1.37
CA GLU A 162 23.07 15.13 1.40
C GLU A 162 22.83 15.95 0.12
N ASP A 163 22.67 15.28 -1.03
CA ASP A 163 22.34 15.92 -2.30
C ASP A 163 20.93 16.55 -2.30
N ASP A 164 19.94 15.92 -1.64
CA ASP A 164 18.58 16.47 -1.52
C ASP A 164 18.54 17.79 -0.73
N ILE A 165 19.46 17.95 0.22
CA ILE A 165 19.55 19.13 1.10
C ILE A 165 20.23 20.31 0.37
N LEU A 166 21.18 20.02 -0.53
CA LEU A 166 21.96 21.04 -1.24
C LEU A 166 21.18 21.74 -2.37
N TYR A 167 20.17 21.08 -2.96
CA TYR A 167 19.35 21.67 -4.03
C TYR A 167 18.35 22.75 -3.58
N GLN A 168 18.17 22.98 -2.28
CA GLN A 168 17.33 24.09 -1.77
C GLN A 168 18.12 25.36 -1.42
N THR A 169 19.44 25.34 -1.55
CA THR A 169 20.32 26.48 -1.22
C THR A 169 20.85 27.24 -2.43
N VAL A 170 20.30 27.01 -3.63
CA VAL A 170 20.63 27.72 -4.87
C VAL A 170 19.38 28.34 -5.49
#